data_AF-A0A2V2AIX5-F1
#
_entry.id   AF-A0A2V2AIX5-F1
#
_cell.length_a   1.000
_cell.length_b   1.000
_cell.length_c   1.000
_cell.angle_alpha   90.00
_cell.angle_beta   90.00
_cell.angle_gamma   90.00
#
_symmetry.space_group_name_H-M   'P 1'
#
loop_
_entity.id
_entity.type
_entity.pdbx_description
1 polymer ?
#
loop_
_entity_poly.entity_id
_entity_poly.type
_entity_poly.pdbx_seq_one_letter_code
_entity_poly.pdbx_strand_id
1 'polypeptide(L)'
;MLIHGVIENTLLISESGVYALLIYHYCPEHRGLREWLTHEVVPTLRDAQQSTSTERPILSLLNWPQMSLSLLHWNNQPWIRLQDVPHVLPDQERSHRAVNEPWWKRASRVLQSF
;
A
#
# COMPACT_ATOMS: atom_id res chain seq x y z
N MET A 1 13.39 -5.26 24.95
CA MET A 1 13.31 -5.09 23.48
C MET A 1 14.63 -5.55 22.89
N LEU A 2 14.62 -6.22 21.75
CA LEU A 2 15.86 -6.70 21.12
C LEU A 2 16.35 -5.62 20.16
N ILE A 3 17.39 -4.91 20.57
CA ILE A 3 17.97 -3.78 19.81
C ILE A 3 19.39 -4.20 19.47
N HIS A 4 19.73 -4.26 18.18
CA HIS A 4 21.07 -4.63 17.69
C HIS A 4 21.63 -5.96 18.25
N GLY A 5 20.77 -6.94 18.58
CA GLY A 5 21.19 -8.25 19.09
C GLY A 5 21.35 -8.33 20.61
N VAL A 6 21.12 -7.24 21.34
CA VAL A 6 21.18 -7.21 22.81
C VAL A 6 19.77 -7.12 23.39
N ILE A 7 19.52 -7.89 24.45
CA ILE A 7 18.26 -7.85 25.20
C ILE A 7 18.36 -6.76 26.26
N GLU A 8 17.65 -5.66 26.05
CA GLU A 8 17.57 -4.58 27.02
C GLU A 8 16.21 -4.59 27.73
N ASN A 9 16.25 -4.35 29.05
CA ASN A 9 15.06 -4.10 29.84
C ASN A 9 14.57 -2.68 29.52
N THR A 10 13.38 -2.58 28.93
CA THR A 10 12.80 -1.30 28.51
C THR A 10 11.32 -1.27 28.82
N LEU A 11 10.81 -0.07 29.11
CA LEU A 11 9.40 0.16 29.32
C LEU A 11 8.73 0.29 27.95
N LEU A 12 7.85 -0.64 27.63
CA LEU A 12 7.08 -0.62 26.38
C LEU A 12 5.68 -0.07 26.64
N ILE A 13 5.19 0.69 25.68
CA ILE A 13 3.80 1.15 25.65
C ILE A 13 3.08 0.37 24.55
N SER A 14 1.92 -0.20 24.89
CA SER A 14 1.07 -0.88 23.90
C SER A 14 0.41 0.15 22.99
N GLU A 15 0.77 0.15 21.71
CA GLU A 15 0.16 1.02 20.69
C GLU A 15 -1.37 0.84 20.64
N SER A 16 -1.85 -0.41 20.62
CA SER A 16 -3.28 -0.71 20.67
C SER A 16 -3.95 -0.22 21.95
N GLY A 17 -3.25 -0.28 23.09
CA GLY A 17 -3.75 0.26 24.36
C GLY A 17 -3.88 1.78 24.35
N VAL A 18 -2.93 2.47 23.71
CA VAL A 18 -2.99 3.92 23.55
C VAL A 18 -4.16 4.32 22.65
N TYR A 19 -4.37 3.64 21.52
CA TYR A 19 -5.54 3.88 20.67
C TYR A 19 -6.86 3.59 21.39
N ALA A 20 -6.93 2.48 22.14
CA ALA A 20 -8.09 2.18 22.96
C ALA A 20 -8.38 3.32 23.95
N LEU A 21 -7.36 3.88 24.60
CA LEU A 21 -7.53 5.00 25.52
C LEU A 21 -8.03 6.26 24.80
N LEU A 22 -7.48 6.57 23.63
CA LEU A 22 -7.94 7.69 22.81
C LEU A 22 -9.41 7.54 22.40
N ILE A 23 -9.86 6.33 22.07
CA ILE A 23 -11.22 6.05 21.61
C ILE A 23 -12.21 6.00 22.79
N TYR A 24 -11.92 5.20 23.82
CA TYR A 24 -12.86 4.91 24.90
C TYR A 24 -12.87 5.96 26.01
N HIS A 25 -11.76 6.70 26.21
CA HIS A 25 -11.63 7.72 27.25
C HIS A 25 -11.40 9.10 26.62
N TYR A 26 -12.34 9.51 25.76
CA TYR A 26 -12.26 10.81 25.10
C TYR A 26 -12.37 11.97 26.12
N CYS A 27 -11.39 12.87 26.09
CA CYS A 27 -11.32 14.08 26.91
C CYS A 27 -10.95 15.27 26.00
N PRO A 28 -11.86 16.23 25.74
CA PRO A 28 -11.64 17.31 24.76
C PRO A 28 -10.48 18.25 25.12
N GLU A 29 -10.18 18.40 26.41
CA GLU A 29 -9.06 19.17 26.96
C GLU A 29 -7.69 18.64 26.50
N HIS A 30 -7.63 17.36 26.10
CA HIS A 30 -6.42 16.67 25.68
C HIS A 30 -6.33 16.49 24.16
N ARG A 31 -7.02 17.34 23.37
CA ARG A 31 -6.97 17.29 21.90
C ARG A 31 -5.54 17.36 21.36
N GLY A 32 -4.70 18.25 21.91
CA GLY A 32 -3.30 18.38 21.48
C GLY A 32 -2.48 17.10 21.70
N LEU A 33 -2.72 16.38 22.81
CA LEU A 33 -2.05 15.10 23.07
C LEU A 33 -2.47 14.04 22.04
N ARG A 34 -3.75 13.98 21.70
CA ARG A 34 -4.28 13.07 20.68
C ARG A 34 -3.70 13.38 19.30
N GLU A 35 -3.68 14.65 18.93
CA GLU A 35 -3.13 15.12 17.65
C GLU A 35 -1.65 14.77 17.55
N TRP A 36 -0.88 15.11 18.58
CA TRP A 36 0.54 14.78 18.66
C TRP A 36 0.78 13.26 18.57
N LEU A 37 0.01 12.46 19.31
CA LEU A 37 0.22 11.02 19.33
C LEU A 37 -0.15 10.36 18.00
N THR A 38 -1.24 10.80 17.38
CA THR A 38 -1.76 10.20 16.13
C THR A 38 -0.96 10.62 14.91
N HIS A 39 -0.51 11.88 14.85
CA HIS A 39 0.12 12.44 13.64
C HIS A 39 1.64 12.51 13.72
N GLU A 40 2.22 12.56 14.92
CA GLU A 40 3.67 12.67 15.08
C GLU A 40 4.26 11.37 15.64
N VAL A 41 3.82 10.94 16.83
CA VAL A 41 4.47 9.84 17.57
C VAL A 41 4.32 8.50 16.86
N VAL A 42 3.09 8.06 16.59
CA VAL A 42 2.87 6.73 15.97
C VAL A 42 3.50 6.64 14.58
N PRO A 43 3.34 7.63 13.67
CA PRO A 43 4.02 7.62 12.38
C PRO A 43 5.55 7.55 12.52
N THR A 44 6.14 8.37 13.39
CA THR A 44 7.60 8.39 13.61
C THR A 44 8.12 7.05 14.13
N LEU A 45 7.41 6.41 15.07
CA LEU A 45 7.82 5.10 15.59
C LEU A 45 7.71 4.00 14.52
N ARG A 46 6.66 4.03 13.69
CA ARG A 46 6.50 3.09 12.57
C ARG A 46 7.62 3.27 11.55
N ASP A 47 7.90 4.51 11.15
CA ASP A 47 8.98 4.81 10.21
C ASP A 47 10.36 4.41 10.77
N ALA A 48 10.60 4.58 12.08
CA ALA A 48 11.87 4.22 12.73
C ALA A 48 12.10 2.70 12.85
N GLN A 49 11.04 1.90 13.02
CA GLN A 49 11.17 0.44 13.11
C GLN A 49 11.33 -0.24 11.75
N GLN A 50 11.01 0.45 10.65
CA GLN A 50 10.87 -0.15 9.33
C GLN A 50 12.16 -0.01 8.50
N SER A 51 13.22 -0.72 8.92
CA SER A 51 14.46 -0.81 8.13
C SER A 51 14.44 -1.92 7.05
N THR A 52 13.44 -2.81 7.02
CA THR A 52 13.46 -3.98 6.11
C THR A 52 12.10 -4.47 5.60
N SER A 53 10.97 -3.86 5.99
CA SER A 53 9.65 -4.41 5.64
C SER A 53 9.17 -3.94 4.26
N THR A 54 8.94 -4.90 3.36
CA THR A 54 8.31 -4.75 2.04
C THR A 54 6.80 -4.43 2.11
N GLU A 55 6.29 -4.08 3.28
CA GLU A 55 4.89 -3.70 3.54
C GLU A 55 4.57 -2.24 3.18
N ARG A 56 5.55 -1.43 2.74
CA ARG A 56 5.30 -0.05 2.32
C ARG A 56 4.86 0.00 0.85
N PRO A 57 3.81 0.79 0.52
CA PRO A 57 3.50 1.11 -0.86
C PRO A 57 4.65 1.91 -1.46
N ILE A 58 5.34 1.35 -2.46
CA ILE A 58 6.38 2.06 -3.21
C ILE A 58 5.85 2.34 -4.62
N LEU A 59 5.84 3.61 -5.01
CA LEU A 59 5.54 3.99 -6.37
C LEU A 59 6.82 3.97 -7.21
N SER A 60 6.77 3.26 -8.33
CA SER A 60 7.82 3.20 -9.33
C SER A 60 7.23 3.44 -10.73
N LEU A 61 8.12 3.62 -11.72
CA LEU A 61 7.74 3.69 -13.12
C LEU A 61 8.25 2.44 -13.83
N LEU A 62 7.35 1.74 -14.50
CA LEU A 62 7.66 0.65 -15.41
C LEU A 62 7.83 1.23 -16.82
N ASN A 63 9.01 1.04 -17.41
CA ASN A 63 9.24 1.34 -18.81
C ASN A 63 8.60 0.26 -19.67
N TRP A 64 7.47 0.60 -20.30
CA TRP A 64 6.75 -0.26 -21.23
C TRP A 64 7.06 0.18 -22.67
N PRO A 65 6.93 -0.69 -23.69
CA PRO A 65 7.02 -0.25 -25.06
C PRO A 65 6.10 0.95 -25.32
N GLN A 66 6.67 2.01 -25.89
CA GLN A 66 5.98 3.26 -26.25
C GLN A 66 5.37 4.08 -25.09
N MET A 67 5.48 3.67 -23.80
CA MET A 67 4.97 4.45 -22.66
C MET A 67 5.62 4.11 -21.31
N SER A 68 5.38 4.93 -20.29
CA SER A 68 5.76 4.64 -18.90
C SER A 68 4.51 4.46 -18.04
N LEU A 69 4.47 3.40 -17.24
CA LEU A 69 3.33 3.05 -16.39
C LEU A 69 3.68 3.27 -14.93
N SER A 70 2.77 3.84 -14.14
CA SER A 70 2.96 3.90 -12.68
C SER A 70 2.66 2.55 -12.07
N LEU A 71 3.62 2.02 -11.31
CA LEU A 71 3.54 0.72 -10.66
C LEU A 71 3.62 0.92 -9.14
N LEU A 72 2.68 0.33 -8.42
CA LEU A 72 2.63 0.32 -6.96
C LEU A 72 3.15 -1.04 -6.47
N HIS A 73 4.31 -1.07 -5.83
CA HIS A 73 4.78 -2.25 -5.13
C HIS A 73 4.14 -2.30 -3.75
N TRP A 74 3.41 -3.37 -3.47
CA TRP A 74 2.78 -3.63 -2.18
C TRP A 74 2.95 -5.10 -1.82
N ASN A 75 3.52 -5.40 -0.64
CA ASN A 75 3.78 -6.76 -0.18
C ASN A 75 4.51 -7.63 -1.22
N ASN A 76 5.58 -7.10 -1.82
CA ASN A 76 6.34 -7.72 -2.92
C ASN A 76 5.54 -8.00 -4.21
N GLN A 77 4.30 -7.52 -4.33
CA GLN A 77 3.50 -7.66 -5.55
C GLN A 77 3.42 -6.33 -6.31
N PRO A 78 3.62 -6.33 -7.63
CA PRO A 78 3.42 -5.15 -8.46
C PRO A 78 1.93 -4.96 -8.78
N TRP A 79 1.40 -3.78 -8.52
CA TRP A 79 0.05 -3.36 -8.86
C TRP A 79 0.11 -2.27 -9.92
N ILE A 80 -0.74 -2.39 -10.95
CA ILE A 80 -0.91 -1.35 -11.97
C ILE A 80 -2.33 -0.78 -11.88
N ARG A 81 -2.52 0.46 -12.32
CA ARG A 81 -3.87 1.03 -12.37
C ARG A 81 -4.70 0.24 -13.38
N LEU A 82 -5.95 -0.07 -13.02
CA LEU A 82 -6.88 -0.80 -13.88
C LEU A 82 -7.07 -0.11 -15.24
N GLN A 83 -7.05 1.23 -15.28
CA GLN A 83 -7.17 2.03 -16.50
C GLN A 83 -5.98 1.86 -17.48
N ASP A 84 -4.82 1.45 -16.97
CA ASP A 84 -3.60 1.30 -17.76
C ASP A 84 -3.52 -0.10 -18.40
N VAL A 85 -4.26 -1.09 -17.88
CA VAL A 85 -4.30 -2.49 -18.36
C VAL A 85 -4.54 -2.65 -19.88
N PRO A 86 -5.47 -1.92 -20.52
CA PRO A 86 -5.70 -2.06 -21.98
C PRO A 86 -4.45 -1.80 -22.82
N HIS A 87 -3.52 -0.99 -22.32
CA HIS A 87 -2.30 -0.62 -23.02
C HIS A 87 -1.17 -1.64 -22.83
N VAL A 88 -1.30 -2.54 -21.84
CA VAL A 88 -0.32 -3.57 -21.50
C VAL A 88 -0.65 -4.90 -22.17
N LEU A 89 -1.92 -5.14 -22.50
CA LEU A 89 -2.32 -6.33 -23.22
C LEU A 89 -1.73 -6.27 -24.63
N PRO A 90 -0.85 -7.22 -25.03
CA PRO A 90 -0.31 -7.25 -26.37
C PRO A 90 -1.48 -7.31 -27.34
N ASP A 91 -1.52 -6.35 -28.26
CA ASP A 91 -2.50 -6.30 -29.32
C ASP A 91 -2.40 -7.61 -30.09
N GLN A 92 -3.32 -8.54 -29.83
CA GLN A 92 -3.35 -9.81 -30.53
C GLN A 92 -3.98 -9.58 -31.91
N GLU A 93 -3.35 -8.73 -32.72
CA GLU A 93 -3.28 -8.62 -34.20
C GLU A 93 -4.51 -9.01 -35.05
N ARG A 94 -5.71 -9.14 -34.50
CA ARG A 94 -6.90 -9.73 -35.16
C ARG A 94 -8.25 -9.22 -34.62
N SER A 95 -8.30 -8.12 -33.87
CA SER A 95 -9.57 -7.61 -33.31
C SER A 95 -10.14 -6.35 -33.97
N HIS A 96 -9.72 -6.03 -35.20
CA HIS A 96 -10.38 -5.00 -36.02
C HIS A 96 -11.90 -5.24 -36.26
N ARG A 97 -12.46 -6.40 -35.85
CA ARG A 97 -13.91 -6.69 -35.92
C ARG A 97 -14.71 -6.43 -34.64
N ALA A 98 -14.09 -6.06 -33.53
CA ALA A 98 -14.79 -5.91 -32.25
C ALA A 98 -14.64 -4.49 -31.68
N VAL A 99 -15.06 -3.48 -32.45
CA VAL A 99 -14.90 -2.06 -32.09
C VAL A 99 -15.74 -1.62 -30.88
N ASN A 100 -16.77 -2.38 -30.50
CA ASN A 100 -17.74 -1.95 -29.46
C ASN A 100 -17.69 -2.73 -28.14
N GLU A 101 -16.74 -3.66 -27.95
CA GLU A 101 -16.73 -4.46 -26.72
C GLU A 101 -15.78 -3.88 -25.66
N PRO A 102 -16.29 -3.56 -24.45
CA PRO A 102 -15.45 -3.02 -23.39
C PRO A 102 -14.34 -4.01 -23.01
N TRP A 103 -13.10 -3.51 -22.89
CA TRP A 103 -11.93 -4.35 -22.60
C TRP A 103 -12.06 -5.17 -21.30
N TRP A 104 -12.80 -4.67 -20.30
CA TRP A 104 -13.04 -5.37 -19.03
C TRP A 104 -13.83 -6.67 -19.21
N LYS A 105 -14.72 -6.74 -20.22
CA LYS A 105 -15.43 -7.99 -20.59
C LYS A 105 -14.51 -9.02 -21.24
N ARG A 106 -13.39 -8.59 -21.82
CA ARG A 106 -12.37 -9.48 -22.40
C ARG A 106 -11.40 -9.95 -21.32
N ALA A 107 -10.96 -9.03 -20.47
CA ALA A 107 -10.11 -9.35 -19.32
C ALA A 107 -10.77 -10.37 -18.37
N SER A 108 -12.08 -10.27 -18.13
CA SER A 108 -12.80 -11.27 -17.33
C SER A 108 -12.78 -12.67 -17.92
N ARG A 109 -12.79 -12.82 -19.26
CA ARG A 109 -12.68 -14.15 -19.92
C ARG A 109 -11.28 -14.74 -19.79
N VAL A 110 -10.24 -13.91 -19.89
CA VAL A 110 -8.84 -14.35 -19.69
C VAL A 110 -8.63 -14.80 -18.25
N LEU A 111 -9.15 -14.05 -17.27
CA LEU A 111 -9.08 -14.41 -15.85
C LEU A 111 -9.90 -15.66 -15.49
N GLN A 112 -10.93 -16.01 -16.28
CA GLN A 112 -11.69 -17.25 -16.10
C GLN A 112 -11.01 -18.49 -16.70
N SER A 113 -9.97 -18.29 -17.52
CA SER A 113 -9.20 -19.39 -18.12
C SER A 113 -7.94 -19.78 -17.34
N PHE A 114 -7.68 -19.12 -16.20
CA PHE A 114 -6.66 -19.47 -15.22
C PHE A 114 -7.32 -20.04 -13.97
#